data_AF-A0A5B8MHQ7-F1
#
_entry.id   AF-A0A5B8MHQ7-F1
#
_cell.length_a   1.000
_cell.length_b   1.000
_cell.length_c   1.000
_cell.angle_alpha   90.00
_cell.angle_beta   90.00
_cell.angle_gamma   90.00
#
_symmetry.space_group_name_H-M   'P 1'
#
loop_
_entity.id
_entity.type
_entity.pdbx_description
1 polymer ?
#
loop_
_entity_poly.entity_id
_entity_poly.type
_entity_poly.pdbx_seq_one_letter_code
_entity_poly.pdbx_strand_id
1 'polypeptide(L)'
;MEVEVEETTEDVDVISRIHHEVASLSHMYYNFTGGLQELAPPMSVRGEAVKVESDTSVEYNAQELATQIVDAHKKIDKLIDRLEEAGASEEEDVRSLVDLQERHERMKEAYSKDVEQGDQVFDAIQDCYSLLAEYQLKHGKFDPGPSSSS
;
A
#
# COMPACT_ATOMS: atom_id res chain seq x y z
N MET A 1 -2.63 7.40 25.88
CA MET A 1 -2.01 7.94 24.65
C MET A 1 -2.37 6.94 23.58
N GLU A 2 -3.55 7.11 23.01
CA GLU A 2 -4.07 6.24 21.96
C GLU A 2 -3.28 6.60 20.71
N VAL A 3 -2.49 5.66 20.23
CA VAL A 3 -1.85 5.75 18.92
C VAL A 3 -2.96 5.44 17.94
N GLU A 4 -3.61 6.49 17.44
CA GLU A 4 -4.42 6.40 16.23
C GLU A 4 -3.49 5.94 15.12
N VAL A 5 -3.55 4.65 14.80
CA VAL A 5 -3.02 4.13 13.56
C VAL A 5 -3.95 4.67 12.49
N GLU A 6 -3.60 5.83 11.93
CA GLU A 6 -4.10 6.21 10.61
C GLU A 6 -3.79 5.02 9.70
N GLU A 7 -4.83 4.31 9.25
CA GLU A 7 -4.71 3.37 8.14
C GLU A 7 -4.21 4.17 6.95
N THR A 8 -2.90 4.16 6.78
CA THR A 8 -2.26 4.77 5.65
C THR A 8 -2.74 3.99 4.44
N THR A 9 -3.60 4.62 3.64
CA THR A 9 -3.84 4.19 2.25
C THR A 9 -2.56 4.27 1.39
N GLU A 10 -1.39 4.53 1.99
CA GLU A 10 -0.05 4.67 1.40
C GLU A 10 0.42 3.45 0.61
N ASP A 11 -0.30 2.34 0.60
CA ASP A 11 0.09 1.12 -0.10
C ASP A 11 -0.22 1.13 -1.61
N VAL A 12 -0.80 2.22 -2.14
CA VAL A 12 -0.90 2.43 -3.59
C VAL A 12 0.07 3.51 -4.00
N ASP A 13 1.12 3.06 -4.69
CA ASP A 13 2.12 3.88 -5.37
C ASP A 13 1.48 5.09 -6.08
N VAL A 14 2.08 6.27 -5.90
CA VAL A 14 1.58 7.54 -6.44
C VAL A 14 1.45 7.47 -7.96
N ILE A 15 2.37 6.78 -8.64
CA ILE A 15 2.31 6.57 -10.09
C ILE A 15 1.10 5.72 -10.45
N SER A 16 0.85 4.65 -9.72
CA SER A 16 -0.35 3.82 -9.87
C SER A 16 -1.66 4.60 -9.65
N ARG A 17 -1.69 5.52 -8.68
CA ARG A 17 -2.83 6.44 -8.46
C ARG A 17 -3.02 7.42 -9.63
N ILE A 18 -1.93 8.00 -10.15
CA ILE A 18 -1.98 8.86 -11.34
C ILE A 18 -2.54 8.08 -12.53
N HIS A 19 -2.08 6.85 -12.76
CA HIS A 19 -2.59 6.01 -13.83
C HIS A 19 -4.09 5.75 -13.71
N HIS A 20 -4.59 5.49 -12.50
CA HIS A 20 -6.01 5.29 -12.26
C HIS A 20 -6.84 6.55 -12.57
N GLU A 21 -6.39 7.71 -12.10
CA GLU A 21 -7.08 8.99 -12.35
C GLU A 21 -7.05 9.39 -13.84
N VAL A 22 -5.96 9.12 -14.56
CA VAL A 22 -5.88 9.34 -16.01
C VAL A 22 -6.82 8.40 -16.79
N ALA A 23 -6.93 7.14 -16.36
CA ALA A 23 -7.89 6.20 -16.95
C ALA A 23 -9.33 6.68 -16.71
N SER A 24 -9.65 7.09 -15.48
CA SER A 24 -10.95 7.67 -15.12
C SER A 24 -11.27 8.91 -15.96
N LEU A 25 -10.30 9.81 -16.15
CA LEU A 25 -10.41 10.99 -17.00
C LEU A 25 -10.73 10.63 -18.46
N SER A 26 -10.07 9.60 -18.99
CA SER A 26 -10.32 9.10 -20.34
C SER A 26 -11.76 8.58 -20.51
N HIS A 27 -12.28 7.86 -19.50
CA HIS A 27 -13.68 7.44 -19.46
C HIS A 27 -14.64 8.62 -19.37
N MET A 28 -14.32 9.65 -18.58
CA MET A 28 -15.13 10.87 -18.49
C MET A 28 -15.21 11.58 -19.85
N TYR A 29 -14.11 11.71 -20.59
CA TYR A 29 -14.13 12.30 -21.93
C TYR A 29 -14.96 11.50 -22.93
N TYR A 30 -14.84 10.18 -22.93
CA TYR A 30 -15.63 9.31 -23.80
C TYR A 30 -17.13 9.44 -23.50
N ASN A 31 -17.52 9.34 -22.24
CA ASN A 31 -18.91 9.46 -21.82
C ASN A 31 -19.47 10.87 -22.06
N PHE A 32 -18.64 11.91 -21.85
CA PHE A 32 -19.02 13.31 -22.08
C PHE A 32 -19.30 13.60 -23.54
N THR A 33 -18.39 13.19 -24.43
CA THR A 33 -18.56 13.40 -25.87
C THR A 33 -19.76 12.63 -26.42
N GLY A 34 -19.98 11.39 -25.95
CA GLY A 34 -21.17 10.61 -26.27
C GLY A 34 -22.46 11.28 -25.78
N GLY A 35 -22.50 11.69 -24.51
CA GLY A 35 -23.67 12.34 -23.91
C GLY A 35 -24.02 13.69 -24.56
N LEU A 36 -23.01 14.49 -24.90
CA LEU A 36 -23.23 15.74 -25.63
C LEU A 36 -23.75 15.50 -27.05
N GLN A 37 -23.28 14.45 -27.74
CA GLN A 37 -23.78 14.11 -29.07
C GLN A 37 -25.23 13.62 -29.05
N GLU A 38 -25.61 12.84 -28.04
CA GLU A 38 -26.98 12.35 -27.86
C GLU A 38 -27.95 13.49 -27.51
N LEU A 39 -27.51 14.43 -26.67
CA LEU A 39 -28.31 15.56 -26.22
C LEU A 39 -28.20 16.79 -27.14
N ALA A 40 -27.38 16.74 -28.20
CA ALA A 40 -27.16 17.89 -29.07
C ALA A 40 -28.45 18.27 -29.82
N PRO A 41 -28.93 19.51 -29.70
CA PRO A 41 -30.11 19.94 -30.43
C PRO A 41 -29.81 20.02 -31.94
N PRO A 42 -30.80 19.71 -32.80
CA PRO A 42 -30.64 19.82 -34.25
C PRO A 42 -30.42 21.28 -34.65
N MET A 43 -29.36 21.54 -35.42
CA MET A 43 -28.98 22.87 -35.93
C MET A 43 -29.25 22.97 -37.43
N SER A 44 -29.92 24.04 -37.89
CA SER A 44 -30.14 24.26 -39.33
C SER A 44 -28.88 24.79 -40.02
N VAL A 45 -28.46 24.11 -41.08
CA VAL A 45 -27.32 24.51 -41.92
C VAL A 45 -27.68 25.66 -42.88
N ARG A 46 -28.97 25.90 -43.13
CA ARG A 46 -29.47 26.91 -44.10
C ARG A 46 -30.15 28.12 -43.44
N GLY A 47 -30.16 28.19 -42.10
CA GLY A 47 -30.78 29.29 -41.35
C GLY A 47 -32.30 29.18 -41.19
N GLU A 48 -32.88 27.99 -41.43
CA GLU A 48 -34.29 27.73 -41.16
C GLU A 48 -34.53 27.60 -39.64
N ALA A 49 -35.65 28.15 -39.15
CA ALA A 49 -35.98 28.09 -37.73
C ALA A 49 -36.28 26.64 -37.32
N VAL A 50 -35.34 26.00 -36.65
CA VAL A 50 -35.55 24.70 -36.01
C VAL A 50 -36.22 24.95 -34.66
N LYS A 51 -37.36 24.28 -34.42
CA LYS A 51 -37.95 24.24 -33.08
C LYS A 51 -37.03 23.41 -32.19
N VAL A 52 -36.22 24.10 -31.41
CA VAL A 52 -35.49 23.52 -30.29
C VAL A 52 -36.38 23.75 -29.07
N GLU A 53 -36.96 22.69 -28.52
CA GLU A 53 -37.46 22.78 -27.14
C GLU A 53 -36.20 22.98 -26.30
N SER A 54 -36.07 24.18 -25.72
CA SER A 54 -34.86 24.57 -25.00
C SER A 54 -34.72 23.73 -23.74
N ASP A 55 -34.10 22.57 -23.88
CA ASP A 55 -33.68 21.80 -22.73
C ASP A 55 -32.45 22.48 -22.14
N THR A 56 -32.70 23.36 -21.17
CA THR A 56 -31.72 23.90 -20.22
C THR A 56 -30.87 22.80 -19.57
N SER A 57 -31.30 21.54 -19.68
CA SER A 57 -30.57 20.32 -19.35
C SER A 57 -29.21 20.21 -20.05
N VAL A 58 -29.08 20.56 -21.34
CA VAL A 58 -27.85 20.30 -22.10
C VAL A 58 -26.70 21.20 -21.63
N GLU A 59 -26.96 22.49 -21.45
CA GLU A 59 -25.97 23.46 -20.97
C GLU A 59 -25.58 23.19 -19.51
N TYR A 60 -26.57 22.86 -18.66
CA TYR A 60 -26.32 22.49 -17.26
C TYR A 60 -25.46 21.23 -17.15
N ASN A 61 -25.79 20.18 -17.90
CA ASN A 61 -25.02 18.94 -17.93
C ASN A 61 -23.61 19.17 -18.48
N ALA A 62 -23.47 20.02 -19.51
CA ALA A 62 -22.16 20.38 -20.05
C ALA A 62 -21.29 21.08 -18.99
N GLN A 63 -21.89 21.97 -18.18
CA GLN A 63 -21.18 22.72 -17.15
C GLN A 63 -20.80 21.85 -15.93
N GLU A 64 -21.69 20.98 -15.47
CA GLU A 64 -21.37 20.00 -14.41
C GLU A 64 -20.22 19.09 -14.82
N LEU A 65 -20.29 18.53 -16.02
CA LEU A 65 -19.26 17.60 -16.53
C LEU A 65 -17.93 18.30 -16.77
N ALA A 66 -17.94 19.55 -17.27
CA ALA A 66 -16.74 20.36 -17.37
C ALA A 66 -16.09 20.61 -15.99
N THR A 67 -16.91 20.83 -14.96
CA THR A 67 -16.43 21.00 -13.58
C THR A 67 -15.78 19.73 -13.06
N GLN A 68 -16.38 18.56 -13.31
CA GLN A 68 -15.83 17.26 -12.93
C GLN A 68 -14.48 16.98 -13.61
N ILE A 69 -14.34 17.31 -14.91
CA ILE A 69 -13.08 17.16 -15.65
C ILE A 69 -11.99 18.07 -15.07
N VAL A 70 -12.33 19.32 -14.75
CA VAL A 70 -11.39 20.28 -14.15
C VAL A 70 -10.94 19.81 -12.76
N ASP A 71 -11.86 19.27 -11.95
CA ASP A 71 -11.53 18.77 -10.63
C ASP A 71 -10.68 17.48 -10.69
N ALA A 72 -10.91 16.63 -11.70
CA ALA A 72 -10.04 15.48 -11.98
C ALA A 72 -8.62 15.91 -12.38
N HIS A 73 -8.49 16.93 -13.24
CA HIS A 73 -7.17 17.49 -13.57
C HIS A 73 -6.46 18.05 -12.33
N LYS A 74 -7.15 18.83 -11.48
CA LYS A 74 -6.57 19.34 -10.23
C LYS A 74 -6.13 18.22 -9.28
N LYS A 75 -6.82 17.06 -9.28
CA LYS A 75 -6.39 15.89 -8.50
C LYS A 75 -5.10 15.30 -9.06
N ILE A 76 -5.01 15.18 -10.38
CA ILE A 76 -3.80 14.70 -11.06
C ILE A 76 -2.63 15.66 -10.80
N ASP A 77 -2.84 16.98 -10.93
CA ASP A 77 -1.81 17.98 -10.65
C ASP A 77 -1.30 17.86 -9.22
N LYS A 78 -2.18 17.69 -8.23
CA LYS A 78 -1.78 17.44 -6.83
C LYS A 78 -1.01 16.14 -6.64
N LEU A 79 -1.30 15.10 -7.42
CA LEU A 79 -0.55 13.85 -7.38
C LEU A 79 0.83 14.00 -8.04
N ILE A 80 0.93 14.83 -9.09
CA ILE A 80 2.20 15.19 -9.74
C ILE A 80 3.05 16.07 -8.83
N ASP A 81 2.46 17.05 -8.14
CA ASP A 81 3.17 17.88 -7.15
C ASP A 81 3.72 17.02 -6.00
N ARG A 82 3.03 15.93 -5.65
CA ARG A 82 3.51 14.93 -4.67
C ARG A 82 4.60 14.02 -5.22
N LEU A 83 4.79 13.97 -6.55
CA LEU A 83 5.87 13.24 -7.19
C LEU A 83 7.22 13.94 -6.97
N GLU A 84 7.23 15.22 -6.59
CA GLU A 84 8.43 16.02 -6.36
C GLU A 84 8.83 16.11 -4.88
N GLU A 85 9.48 15.04 -4.40
CA GLU A 85 10.70 15.11 -3.58
C GLU A 85 11.77 14.10 -4.08
N ALA A 86 11.64 13.59 -5.33
CA ALA A 86 12.62 12.72 -5.98
C ALA A 86 13.85 13.53 -6.49
N GLY A 87 14.39 14.40 -5.63
CA GLY A 87 15.54 15.26 -5.91
C GLY A 87 16.90 14.58 -5.72
N ALA A 88 16.92 13.31 -5.31
CA ALA A 88 18.14 12.51 -5.36
C ALA A 88 18.42 12.19 -6.83
N SER A 89 19.62 12.53 -7.29
CA SER A 89 20.12 11.99 -8.56
C SER A 89 20.01 10.46 -8.51
N GLU A 90 19.72 9.78 -9.61
CA GLU A 90 19.68 8.30 -9.64
C GLU A 90 20.95 7.68 -9.00
N GLU A 91 22.09 8.37 -9.10
CA GLU A 91 23.34 7.97 -8.44
C GLU A 91 23.31 8.05 -6.91
N GLU A 92 22.59 9.02 -6.34
CA GLU A 92 22.39 9.17 -4.89
C GLU A 92 21.43 8.11 -4.36
N ASP A 93 20.40 7.75 -5.13
CA ASP A 93 19.51 6.63 -4.81
C ASP A 93 20.25 5.29 -4.86
N VAL A 94 21.07 5.06 -5.88
CA VAL A 94 21.90 3.85 -5.96
C VAL A 94 22.89 3.79 -4.78
N ARG A 95 23.50 4.90 -4.39
CA ARG A 95 24.38 4.94 -3.21
C ARG A 95 23.62 4.67 -1.92
N SER A 96 22.45 5.27 -1.75
CA SER A 96 21.63 5.06 -0.55
C SER A 96 21.16 3.61 -0.43
N LEU A 97 20.84 2.95 -1.56
CA LEU A 97 20.51 1.52 -1.62
C LEU A 97 21.70 0.64 -1.24
N VAL A 98 22.90 0.94 -1.75
CA VAL A 98 24.12 0.20 -1.39
C VAL A 98 24.42 0.37 0.11
N ASP A 99 24.36 1.60 0.62
CA ASP A 99 24.55 1.87 2.05
C ASP A 99 23.52 1.13 2.92
N LEU A 100 22.26 1.10 2.49
CA LEU A 100 21.19 0.38 3.17
C LEU A 100 21.43 -1.14 3.15
N GLN A 101 21.86 -1.68 2.00
CA GLN A 101 22.19 -3.09 1.85
C GLN A 101 23.36 -3.48 2.77
N GLU A 102 24.41 -2.65 2.84
CA GLU A 102 25.54 -2.90 3.74
C GLU A 102 25.11 -2.87 5.22
N ARG A 103 24.27 -1.90 5.62
CA ARG A 103 23.73 -1.84 6.99
C ARG A 103 22.91 -3.08 7.29
N HIS A 104 22.09 -3.52 6.35
CA HIS A 104 21.27 -4.71 6.49
C HIS A 104 22.12 -5.98 6.65
N GLU A 105 23.18 -6.15 5.85
CA GLU A 105 24.06 -7.32 5.98
C GLU A 105 24.80 -7.32 7.32
N ARG A 106 25.29 -6.17 7.78
CA ARG A 106 25.91 -6.05 9.13
C ARG A 106 24.94 -6.40 10.24
N MET A 107 23.68 -5.94 10.14
CA MET A 107 22.64 -6.31 11.11
C MET A 107 22.36 -7.81 11.10
N LYS A 108 22.27 -8.41 9.91
CA LYS A 108 22.07 -9.86 9.76
C LYS A 108 23.20 -10.67 10.37
N GLU A 109 24.46 -10.27 10.17
CA GLU A 109 25.61 -10.92 10.81
C GLU A 109 25.57 -10.78 12.35
N ALA A 110 25.20 -9.60 12.86
CA ALA A 110 25.05 -9.39 14.29
C ALA A 110 23.95 -10.29 14.89
N TYR A 111 22.77 -10.32 14.26
CA TYR A 111 21.68 -11.20 14.69
C TYR A 111 22.05 -12.69 14.59
N SER A 112 22.79 -13.10 13.56
CA SER A 112 23.27 -14.49 13.46
C SER A 112 24.14 -14.86 14.66
N LYS A 113 25.06 -13.98 15.06
CA LYS A 113 25.91 -14.21 16.24
C LYS A 113 25.12 -14.25 17.53
N ASP A 114 24.11 -13.39 17.67
CA ASP A 114 23.26 -13.37 18.86
C ASP A 114 22.43 -14.66 18.96
N VAL A 115 21.92 -15.16 17.83
CA VAL A 115 21.22 -16.45 17.77
C VAL A 115 22.18 -17.59 18.13
N GLU A 116 23.37 -17.64 17.55
CA GLU A 116 24.37 -18.68 17.87
C GLU A 116 24.76 -18.68 19.37
N GLN A 117 24.89 -17.50 19.98
CA GLN A 117 25.14 -17.38 21.42
C GLN A 117 23.92 -17.83 22.24
N GLY A 118 22.72 -17.49 21.80
CA GLY A 118 21.47 -17.94 22.40
C GLY A 118 21.35 -19.47 22.40
N ASP A 119 21.67 -20.11 21.28
CA ASP A 119 21.66 -21.56 21.12
C ASP A 119 22.68 -22.23 22.07
N GLN A 120 23.89 -21.69 22.18
CA GLN A 120 24.90 -22.20 23.11
C GLN A 120 24.45 -22.13 24.58
N VAL A 121 23.79 -21.03 24.97
CA VAL A 121 23.24 -20.87 26.32
C VAL A 121 22.09 -21.85 26.53
N PHE A 122 21.23 -22.03 25.51
CA PHE A 122 20.12 -22.98 25.58
C PHE A 122 20.61 -24.42 25.74
N ASP A 123 21.61 -24.83 24.97
CA ASP A 123 22.25 -26.15 25.09
C ASP A 123 22.84 -26.36 26.50
N ALA A 124 23.55 -25.37 27.04
CA ALA A 124 24.11 -25.44 28.38
C ALA A 124 23.03 -25.57 29.47
N ILE A 125 21.89 -24.89 29.30
CA ILE A 125 20.74 -25.01 30.20
C ILE A 125 20.12 -26.41 30.08
N GLN A 126 19.96 -26.93 28.87
CA GLN A 126 19.42 -28.28 28.62
C GLN A 126 20.31 -29.36 29.24
N ASP A 127 21.63 -29.23 29.15
CA ASP A 127 22.60 -30.12 29.79
C ASP A 127 22.48 -30.07 31.32
N CYS A 128 22.36 -28.87 31.91
CA CYS A 128 22.13 -28.70 33.35
C CYS A 128 20.84 -29.38 33.81
N TYR A 129 19.73 -29.22 33.06
CA TYR A 129 18.47 -29.89 33.36
C TYR A 129 18.57 -31.41 33.23
N SER A 130 19.32 -31.91 32.25
CA SER A 130 19.55 -33.34 32.07
C SER A 130 20.31 -33.94 33.26
N LEU A 131 21.36 -33.25 33.72
CA LEU A 131 22.10 -33.64 34.92
C LEU A 131 21.25 -33.57 36.20
N LEU A 132 20.40 -32.55 36.33
CA LEU A 132 19.46 -32.44 37.45
C LEU A 132 18.44 -33.59 37.44
N ALA A 133 17.90 -33.93 36.27
CA ALA A 133 16.97 -35.04 36.10
C ALA A 133 17.64 -36.38 36.45
N GLU A 134 18.89 -36.60 36.02
CA GLU A 134 19.67 -37.78 36.42
C GLU A 134 19.94 -37.84 37.92
N TYR A 135 20.30 -36.70 38.53
CA TYR A 135 20.53 -36.63 39.97
C TYR A 135 19.23 -36.91 40.74
N GLN A 136 18.09 -36.41 40.27
CA GLN A 136 16.78 -36.72 40.84
C GLN A 136 16.36 -38.18 40.61
N LEU A 137 16.75 -38.82 39.51
CA LEU A 137 16.56 -40.26 39.31
C LEU A 137 17.44 -41.10 40.25
N LYS A 138 18.67 -40.66 40.52
CA LYS A 138 19.65 -41.39 41.37
C LYS A 138 19.43 -41.17 42.87
N HIS A 139 18.98 -39.98 43.28
CA HIS A 139 18.88 -39.56 44.68
C HIS A 139 17.48 -39.07 45.10
N GLY A 140 16.60 -38.78 44.14
CA GLY A 140 15.22 -38.44 44.40
C GLY A 140 14.35 -39.68 44.48
N LYS A 141 13.35 -39.61 45.35
CA LYS A 141 12.25 -40.55 45.44
C LYS A 141 11.42 -40.48 44.16
N PHE A 142 11.85 -41.13 43.07
CA PHE A 142 10.91 -41.48 42.01
C PHE A 142 10.08 -42.63 42.57
N ASP A 143 8.94 -42.31 43.15
CA ASP A 143 7.89 -43.27 43.48
C ASP A 143 7.09 -43.44 42.18
N PRO A 144 7.36 -44.45 41.33
CA PRO A 144 6.37 -44.83 40.35
C PRO A 144 5.18 -45.30 41.17
N GLY A 145 4.18 -44.43 41.33
CA GLY A 145 2.94 -44.73 42.05
C GLY A 145 2.45 -46.14 41.66
N PRO A 146 1.88 -46.89 42.61
CA PRO A 146 1.82 -48.34 42.57
C PRO A 146 1.29 -48.80 41.23
N SER A 147 2.10 -49.61 40.53
CA SER A 147 1.62 -50.46 39.45
C SER A 147 0.45 -51.26 40.02
N SER A 148 -0.77 -50.84 39.68
CA SER A 148 -1.97 -51.60 39.95
C SER A 148 -1.89 -52.87 39.12
N SER A 149 -1.40 -53.93 39.77
CA SER A 149 -1.66 -55.29 39.35
C SER A 149 -3.17 -55.53 39.38
N SER A 150 -3.76 -55.72 38.20
CA SER A 150 -5.03 -56.42 37.98
C SER A 150 -4.95 -57.14 36.64
#